data_AF-A0A1M7DII3-F1
#
_entry.id   AF-A0A1M7DII3-F1
#
_cell.length_a   1.000
_cell.length_b   1.000
_cell.length_c   1.000
_cell.angle_alpha   90.00
_cell.angle_beta   90.00
_cell.angle_gamma   90.00
#
_symmetry.space_group_name_H-M   'P 1'
#
loop_
_entity.id
_entity.type
_entity.pdbx_description
1 polymer ?
#
loop_
_entity_poly.entity_id
_entity_poly.type
_entity_poly.pdbx_seq_one_letter_code
_entity_poly.pdbx_strand_id
1 'polypeptide(L)'
;MEIDEIEKLETIKRLTSNCLNTLRPVEDKSGIHTAKIRVYDYYELASVIRNLMKLCIVALDHDGAKVPDTIEGQSIDVGLILEIALQLFPIDEFELLNEISILFPPDSGNEVENILKE
;
A
#
# COMPACT_ATOMS: atom_id res chain seq x y z
N MET A 1 1.60 -12.71 31.18
CA MET A 1 0.25 -12.15 31.35
C MET A 1 -0.38 -12.24 29.98
N GLU A 2 -1.31 -13.16 29.77
CA GLU A 2 -2.05 -13.26 28.51
C GLU A 2 -2.81 -11.95 28.32
N ILE A 3 -2.53 -11.26 27.23
CA ILE A 3 -3.27 -10.06 26.81
C ILE A 3 -4.66 -10.57 26.43
N ASP A 4 -5.67 -10.11 27.16
CA ASP A 4 -7.08 -10.46 26.94
C ASP A 4 -7.43 -10.19 25.47
N GLU A 5 -8.16 -11.09 24.81
CA GLU A 5 -8.58 -10.93 23.41
C GLU A 5 -9.29 -9.59 23.18
N ILE A 6 -9.94 -9.08 24.23
CA ILE A 6 -10.58 -7.76 24.27
C ILE A 6 -9.54 -6.63 24.17
N GLU A 7 -8.41 -6.72 24.88
CA GLU A 7 -7.35 -5.71 24.87
C GLU A 7 -6.64 -5.67 23.50
N LYS A 8 -6.49 -6.83 22.84
CA LYS A 8 -5.99 -6.88 21.46
C LYS A 8 -6.95 -6.22 20.48
N LEU A 9 -8.26 -6.45 20.62
CA LEU A 9 -9.27 -5.84 19.76
C LEU A 9 -9.34 -4.32 19.92
N GLU A 10 -9.26 -3.81 21.16
CA GLU A 10 -9.20 -2.36 21.40
C GLU A 10 -7.94 -1.73 20.82
N THR A 11 -6.80 -2.43 20.91
CA THR A 11 -5.54 -2.00 20.31
C THR A 11 -5.64 -1.94 18.79
N ILE A 12 -6.18 -2.98 18.13
CA ILE A 12 -6.42 -2.96 16.69
C ILE A 12 -7.32 -1.78 16.32
N LYS A 13 -8.44 -1.59 17.02
CA LYS A 13 -9.40 -0.51 16.72
C LYS A 13 -8.76 0.87 16.81
N ARG A 14 -7.90 1.09 17.81
CA ARG A 14 -7.12 2.34 17.94
C ARG A 14 -6.13 2.50 16.79
N LEU A 15 -5.40 1.45 16.44
CA LEU A 15 -4.40 1.49 15.36
C LEU A 15 -5.06 1.70 13.99
N THR A 16 -6.19 1.04 13.70
CA THR A 16 -6.96 1.21 12.47
C THR A 16 -7.42 2.67 12.29
N SER A 17 -7.89 3.33 13.34
CA SER A 17 -8.31 4.73 13.29
C SER A 17 -7.16 5.70 13.02
N ASN A 18 -5.94 5.34 13.41
CA ASN A 18 -4.77 6.21 13.30
C ASN A 18 -4.00 5.98 12.00
N CYS A 19 -4.00 4.75 11.48
CA CYS A 19 -3.16 4.36 10.34
C CYS A 19 -3.94 4.21 9.02
N LEU A 20 -5.26 3.98 9.01
CA LEU A 20 -6.07 3.87 7.77
C LEU A 20 -6.66 5.21 7.32
N ASN A 21 -5.83 6.26 7.25
CA ASN A 21 -6.29 7.62 6.96
C ASN A 21 -6.13 8.05 5.50
N THR A 22 -5.45 7.24 4.68
CA THR A 22 -5.20 7.52 3.27
C THR A 22 -6.48 7.54 2.43
N LEU A 23 -7.51 6.78 2.83
CA LEU A 23 -8.78 6.63 2.10
C LEU A 23 -9.97 7.37 2.74
N ARG A 24 -9.76 8.55 3.33
CA ARG A 24 -10.86 9.32 3.95
C ARG A 24 -11.94 9.73 2.92
N PRO A 25 -13.25 9.58 3.23
CA PRO A 25 -14.32 10.06 2.37
C PRO A 25 -14.27 11.59 2.20
N VAL A 26 -14.58 12.06 0.99
CA VAL A 26 -14.49 13.49 0.64
C VAL A 26 -15.76 14.22 1.07
N GLU A 27 -15.65 15.11 2.06
CA GLU A 27 -16.79 15.89 2.56
C GLU A 27 -16.93 17.30 1.97
N ASP A 28 -15.93 17.88 1.30
CA ASP A 28 -16.09 19.26 0.81
C ASP A 28 -15.33 19.61 -0.48
N LYS A 29 -15.94 20.54 -1.24
CA LYS A 29 -15.67 20.92 -2.64
C LYS A 29 -14.86 22.23 -2.78
N SER A 30 -13.94 22.54 -1.87
CA SER A 30 -12.99 23.66 -2.08
C SER A 30 -11.59 23.13 -2.39
N GLY A 31 -11.19 23.13 -3.65
CA GLY A 31 -9.92 22.55 -4.08
C GLY A 31 -9.55 22.96 -5.49
N ILE A 32 -9.52 24.27 -5.75
CA ILE A 32 -8.87 24.78 -6.97
C ILE A 32 -7.39 24.41 -6.78
N HIS A 33 -6.86 23.49 -7.58
CA HIS A 33 -5.50 22.89 -7.55
C HIS A 33 -5.26 21.59 -6.75
N THR A 34 -6.27 20.94 -6.15
CA THR A 34 -6.08 19.61 -5.53
C THR A 34 -6.62 18.50 -6.43
N ALA A 35 -5.74 17.63 -6.93
CA ALA A 35 -6.14 16.40 -7.61
C ALA A 35 -6.35 15.29 -6.57
N LYS A 36 -7.58 14.78 -6.44
CA LYS A 36 -7.90 13.64 -5.58
C LYS A 36 -8.02 12.38 -6.41
N ILE A 37 -7.17 11.38 -6.12
CA ILE A 37 -7.28 10.04 -6.71
C ILE A 37 -8.13 9.20 -5.76
N ARG A 38 -9.29 8.76 -6.24
CA ARG A 38 -10.18 7.88 -5.48
C ARG A 38 -10.01 6.47 -5.98
N VAL A 39 -9.72 5.56 -5.06
CA VAL A 39 -9.60 4.12 -5.29
C VAL A 39 -10.60 3.39 -4.40
N TYR A 40 -11.13 2.28 -4.89
CA TYR A 40 -12.16 1.48 -4.27
C TYR A 40 -11.65 0.74 -3.03
N ASP A 41 -10.43 0.20 -3.10
CA ASP A 41 -9.77 -0.51 -2.00
C ASP A 41 -8.24 -0.43 -2.10
N TYR A 42 -7.55 -1.00 -1.10
CA TYR A 42 -6.09 -1.07 -1.06
C TYR A 42 -5.48 -1.94 -2.17
N TYR A 43 -6.24 -2.87 -2.74
CA TYR A 43 -5.78 -3.67 -3.87
C TYR A 43 -5.71 -2.83 -5.14
N GLU A 44 -6.71 -1.98 -5.38
CA GLU A 44 -6.69 -1.00 -6.47
C GLU A 44 -5.56 0.02 -6.26
N LEU A 45 -5.37 0.54 -5.04
CA LEU A 45 -4.24 1.42 -4.72
C LEU A 45 -2.90 0.77 -5.07
N ALA A 46 -2.68 -0.46 -4.60
CA ALA A 46 -1.48 -1.22 -4.89
C ALA A 46 -1.31 -1.49 -6.39
N SER A 47 -2.41 -1.74 -7.10
CA SER A 47 -2.41 -1.90 -8.56
C SER A 47 -1.96 -0.62 -9.27
N VAL A 48 -2.44 0.54 -8.84
CA VAL A 48 -2.02 1.86 -9.37
C VAL A 48 -0.52 2.05 -9.16
N ILE A 49 -0.04 1.94 -7.92
CA ILE A 49 1.39 2.10 -7.58
C ILE A 49 2.24 1.12 -8.40
N ARG A 50 1.82 -0.15 -8.49
CA ARG A 50 2.52 -1.18 -9.26
C ARG A 50 2.63 -0.83 -10.74
N ASN A 51 1.59 -0.28 -11.34
CA ASN A 51 1.62 0.11 -12.75
C ASN A 51 2.48 1.35 -12.98
N LEU A 52 2.50 2.31 -12.06
CA LEU A 52 3.45 3.44 -12.10
C LEU A 52 4.90 2.94 -12.05
N MET A 53 5.21 1.99 -11.15
CA MET A 53 6.54 1.38 -11.07
C MET A 53 6.94 0.65 -12.36
N LYS A 54 6.01 -0.11 -12.97
CA LYS A 54 6.24 -0.74 -14.27
C LYS A 54 6.51 0.27 -15.37
N LEU A 55 5.78 1.39 -15.40
CA LEU A 55 6.00 2.46 -16.36
C LEU A 55 7.42 3.02 -16.21
N CYS A 56 7.86 3.29 -14.98
CA CYS A 56 9.24 3.73 -14.71
C CYS A 56 10.28 2.71 -15.19
N ILE A 57 10.06 1.42 -14.96
CA ILE A 57 10.97 0.36 -15.44
C ILE A 57 11.08 0.38 -16.98
N VAL A 58 9.96 0.44 -17.69
CA VAL A 58 9.95 0.47 -19.17
C VAL A 58 10.54 1.78 -19.71
N ALA A 59 10.34 2.90 -19.01
CA ALA A 59 10.90 4.19 -19.39
C ALA A 59 12.42 4.28 -19.19
N LEU A 60 12.95 3.62 -18.15
CA LEU A 60 14.39 3.52 -17.87
C LEU A 60 15.10 2.54 -18.80
N ASP A 61 14.40 1.49 -19.23
CA ASP A 61 14.90 0.57 -20.24
C ASP A 61 14.83 1.27 -21.62
N HIS A 62 15.95 1.86 -22.05
CA HIS A 62 16.04 2.69 -23.26
C HIS A 62 15.59 1.99 -24.56
N ASP A 63 15.32 0.68 -24.56
CA ASP A 63 14.77 -0.11 -25.67
C ASP A 63 13.25 -0.41 -25.54
N GLY A 64 12.63 -0.16 -24.38
CA GLY A 64 11.27 -0.64 -24.05
C GLY A 64 10.12 0.33 -24.36
N ALA A 65 10.38 1.65 -24.37
CA ALA A 65 9.37 2.67 -24.67
C ALA A 65 9.73 3.47 -25.93
N LYS A 66 9.56 2.86 -27.10
CA LYS A 66 9.42 3.66 -28.33
C LYS A 66 8.08 4.38 -28.27
N VAL A 67 8.09 5.61 -27.77
CA VAL A 67 6.97 6.53 -27.97
C VAL A 67 6.77 6.65 -29.48
N PRO A 68 5.53 6.56 -30.00
CA PRO A 68 5.29 6.67 -31.43
C PRO A 68 5.99 7.90 -32.01
N ASP A 69 6.70 7.73 -33.14
CA ASP A 69 7.46 8.80 -33.81
C ASP A 69 6.62 10.03 -34.18
N THR A 70 5.28 9.93 -34.07
CA THR A 70 4.33 11.01 -34.24
C THR A 70 4.32 12.02 -33.09
N ILE A 71 5.02 11.76 -31.98
CA ILE A 71 5.08 12.66 -30.83
C ILE A 71 6.53 13.07 -30.56
N GLU A 72 6.93 14.21 -31.14
CA GLU A 72 8.29 14.75 -31.02
C GLU A 72 8.68 15.04 -29.55
N GLY A 73 9.86 14.56 -29.14
CA GLY A 73 10.53 14.98 -27.89
C GLY A 73 10.15 14.25 -26.59
N GLN A 74 9.43 13.11 -26.63
CA GLN A 74 8.87 12.50 -25.43
C GLN A 74 9.73 11.37 -24.83
N SER A 75 10.67 11.72 -23.95
CA SER A 75 11.07 10.81 -22.87
C SER A 75 10.06 10.91 -21.74
N ILE A 76 9.63 9.79 -21.16
CA ILE A 76 8.84 9.81 -19.92
C ILE A 76 9.71 10.42 -18.82
N ASP A 77 9.22 11.46 -18.14
CA ASP A 77 9.88 11.99 -16.95
C ASP A 77 9.65 11.00 -15.79
N VAL A 78 10.60 10.08 -15.66
CA VAL A 78 10.58 9.05 -14.61
C VAL A 78 10.57 9.66 -13.21
N GLY A 79 11.22 10.83 -13.03
CA GLY A 79 11.24 11.53 -11.75
C GLY A 79 9.84 11.95 -11.31
N LEU A 80 9.08 12.55 -12.23
CA LEU A 80 7.69 12.96 -11.98
C LEU A 80 6.77 11.77 -11.65
N ILE A 81 6.90 10.67 -12.39
CA ILE A 81 6.08 9.47 -12.14
C ILE A 81 6.42 8.83 -10.80
N LEU A 82 7.70 8.77 -10.42
CA LEU A 82 8.14 8.27 -9.12
C LEU A 82 7.63 9.14 -7.97
N GLU A 83 7.59 10.47 -8.14
CA GLU A 83 7.04 11.38 -7.13
C GLU A 83 5.55 11.09 -6.88
N ILE A 84 4.77 10.86 -7.94
CA ILE A 84 3.35 10.47 -7.81
C ILE A 84 3.22 9.11 -7.12
N ALA A 85 4.04 8.13 -7.50
CA ALA A 85 4.03 6.82 -6.86
C ALA A 85 4.38 6.89 -5.37
N LEU A 86 5.31 7.77 -5.00
CA LEU A 86 5.71 8.02 -3.61
C LEU A 86 4.57 8.66 -2.81
N GLN A 87 3.86 9.64 -3.37
CA GLN A 87 2.71 10.27 -2.70
C GLN A 87 1.54 9.31 -2.46
N LEU A 88 1.43 8.25 -3.26
CA LEU A 88 0.40 7.22 -3.12
C LEU A 88 0.77 6.10 -2.15
N PHE A 89 2.03 6.04 -1.68
CA PHE A 89 2.54 4.91 -0.91
C PHE A 89 1.94 4.90 0.51
N PRO A 90 1.20 3.84 0.91
CA PRO A 90 0.48 3.81 2.18
C PRO A 90 1.40 3.36 3.34
N ILE A 91 2.35 4.21 3.73
CA ILE A 91 3.39 3.89 4.72
C ILE A 91 2.80 3.57 6.10
N ASP A 92 1.85 4.38 6.57
CA ASP A 92 1.21 4.20 7.88
C ASP A 92 0.43 2.87 7.93
N GLU A 93 -0.18 2.45 6.81
CA GLU A 93 -0.83 1.16 6.71
C GLU A 93 0.15 -0.01 6.71
N PHE A 94 1.35 0.15 6.13
CA PHE A 94 2.39 -0.87 6.24
C PHE A 94 2.91 -1.01 7.68
N GLU A 95 3.01 0.10 8.43
CA GLU A 95 3.34 0.06 9.86
C GLU A 95 2.26 -0.70 10.64
N LEU A 96 0.98 -0.44 10.38
CA LEU A 96 -0.13 -1.20 10.97
C LEU A 96 -0.01 -2.70 10.69
N LEU A 97 0.25 -3.10 9.44
CA LEU A 97 0.41 -4.51 9.08
C LEU A 97 1.57 -5.16 9.83
N ASN A 98 2.68 -4.43 9.99
CA ASN A 98 3.82 -4.89 10.78
C ASN A 98 3.44 -5.09 12.26
N GLU A 99 2.76 -4.12 12.87
CA GLU A 99 2.29 -4.24 14.27
C GLU A 99 1.32 -5.41 14.46
N ILE A 100 0.39 -5.62 13.51
CA ILE A 100 -0.49 -6.79 13.52
C ILE A 100 0.30 -8.09 13.48
N SER A 101 1.34 -8.19 12.63
CA SER A 101 2.18 -9.39 12.54
C SER A 101 2.93 -9.71 13.84
N ILE A 102 3.24 -8.68 14.63
CA ILE A 102 3.88 -8.82 15.95
C ILE A 102 2.86 -9.23 17.02
N LEU A 103 1.66 -8.65 17.01
CA LEU A 103 0.58 -8.93 17.97
C LEU A 103 -0.09 -10.29 17.75
N PHE A 104 -0.09 -10.77 16.51
CA PHE A 104 -0.65 -12.04 16.06
C PHE A 104 0.42 -12.80 15.26
N PRO A 105 1.50 -13.25 15.92
CA PRO A 105 2.49 -14.04 15.25
C PRO A 105 1.82 -15.34 14.75
N PRO A 106 2.23 -15.87 13.59
CA PRO A 106 1.76 -17.18 13.16
C PRO A 106 2.10 -18.18 14.26
N ASP A 107 1.12 -18.97 14.71
CA ASP A 107 1.35 -20.04 15.68
C ASP A 107 2.44 -20.96 15.15
N SER A 108 3.65 -20.83 15.69
CA SER A 108 4.74 -21.75 15.40
C SER A 108 4.46 -23.06 16.15
N GLY A 109 3.54 -23.86 15.61
CA GLY A 109 3.37 -25.29 15.86
C GLY A 109 3.46 -25.77 17.32
N ASN A 110 2.32 -25.81 18.00
CA ASN A 110 1.99 -26.91 18.92
C ASN A 110 1.50 -28.16 18.16
N GLU A 111 1.99 -28.40 16.94
CA GLU A 111 1.63 -29.57 16.13
C GLU A 111 2.61 -30.75 16.27
N VAL A 112 3.70 -30.63 17.04
CA VAL A 112 4.69 -31.71 17.20
C VAL A 112 4.30 -32.74 18.28
N GLU A 113 3.36 -32.44 19.17
CA GLU A 113 3.08 -33.34 20.33
C GLU A 113 1.95 -34.37 20.09
N ASN A 114 1.22 -34.27 18.97
CA ASN A 114 0.15 -35.23 18.61
C ASN A 114 0.57 -36.30 17.59
N ILE A 115 1.83 -36.32 17.13
CA ILE A 115 2.34 -37.36 16.20
C ILE A 115 3.12 -38.48 16.94
N LEU A 116 3.33 -38.37 18.25
CA LEU A 116 4.05 -39.37 19.06
C LEU A 116 3.15 -40.18 20.02
N LYS A 117 1.82 -40.14 19.85
CA LYS A 117 0.86 -40.85 20.72
C LYS A 117 -0.14 -41.78 20.02
N GLU A 118 0.11 -42.18 18.77
CA GLU A 118 -0.59 -43.32 18.15
C GLU A 118 0.37 -44.45 17.78
#